data_AF-A0A843KT30-F1
#
_entry.id   AF-A0A843KT30-F1
#
_cell.length_a   1.000
_cell.length_b   1.000
_cell.length_c   1.000
_cell.angle_alpha   90.00
_cell.angle_beta   90.00
_cell.angle_gamma   90.00
#
_symmetry.space_group_name_H-M   'P 1'
#
loop_
_entity.id
_entity.type
_entity.pdbx_description
1 polymer ?
#
loop_
_entity_poly.entity_id
_entity_poly.type
_entity_poly.pdbx_seq_one_letter_code
_entity_poly.pdbx_strand_id
1 'polypeptide(L)'
;MKYVTKANGSRQPFDRGKVQRTLQRMGVGMEDAERIAREIEEAVPDGVKTSAILQMVRARARIVRPAVAYRTNLRRALALLRSKPEFEEFVRVLLREHGYQVEAGCVLAGFCGEHEVDGIAQKDGTTVFVEVKHHVSPHRMTGLDEGRIARAIVEDLQEGFRAGRC
;
A
#
# COMPACT_ATOMS: atom_id res chain seq x y z
N MET A 1 16.48 10.02 -30.31
CA MET A 1 16.17 9.10 -29.20
C MET A 1 15.74 9.95 -28.01
N LYS A 2 14.54 9.72 -27.45
CA LYS A 2 14.00 10.52 -26.34
C LYS A 2 14.30 9.85 -25.01
N TYR A 3 14.61 10.65 -23.99
CA TYR A 3 14.84 10.24 -22.61
C TYR A 3 13.76 10.79 -21.69
N VAL A 4 13.49 10.07 -20.60
CA VAL A 4 12.51 10.45 -19.58
C VAL A 4 13.16 10.44 -18.21
N THR A 5 12.68 11.31 -17.33
CA THR A 5 13.20 11.51 -15.98
C THR A 5 12.33 10.77 -14.97
N LYS A 6 12.89 9.81 -14.25
CA LYS A 6 12.20 9.06 -13.20
C LYS A 6 11.97 9.93 -11.96
N ALA A 7 11.14 9.43 -11.03
CA ALA A 7 10.88 10.09 -9.75
C ALA A 7 12.15 10.33 -8.90
N ASN A 8 13.16 9.46 -9.04
CA ASN A 8 14.46 9.60 -8.36
C ASN A 8 15.48 10.46 -9.13
N GLY A 9 15.05 11.19 -10.17
CA GLY A 9 15.93 12.05 -10.98
C GLY A 9 16.75 11.32 -12.06
N SER A 10 16.87 9.98 -12.02
CA SER A 10 17.60 9.24 -13.05
C SER A 10 16.91 9.30 -14.43
N ARG A 11 17.71 9.36 -15.50
CA ARG A 11 17.23 9.34 -16.89
C ARG A 11 17.24 7.92 -17.46
N GLN A 12 16.28 7.62 -18.32
CA GLN A 12 16.27 6.40 -19.13
C GLN A 12 15.68 6.70 -20.51
N PRO A 13 15.95 5.88 -21.54
CA PRO A 13 15.25 5.98 -22.82
C PRO A 13 13.72 5.83 -22.64
N PHE A 14 12.96 6.58 -23.44
CA PHE A 14 11.53 6.36 -23.58
C PHE A 14 11.29 4.96 -24.16
N ASP A 15 10.30 4.25 -23.61
CA ASP A 15 9.95 2.89 -24.00
C ASP A 15 8.44 2.83 -24.22
N ARG A 16 8.03 2.82 -25.49
CA ARG A 16 6.62 2.70 -25.90
C ARG A 16 5.96 1.43 -25.36
N GLY A 17 6.70 0.33 -25.27
CA GLY A 17 6.21 -0.93 -24.72
C GLY A 17 5.79 -0.81 -23.25
N LYS A 18 6.49 0.00 -22.45
CA LYS A 18 6.06 0.30 -21.06
C LYS A 18 4.72 1.03 -21.03
N VAL A 19 4.49 1.95 -21.95
CA VAL A 19 3.22 2.69 -22.07
C VAL A 19 2.08 1.74 -22.45
N GLN A 20 2.26 0.92 -23.49
CA GLN A 20 1.28 -0.07 -23.93
C GLN A 20 0.91 -1.06 -22.81
N ARG A 21 1.91 -1.64 -22.12
CA ARG A 21 1.66 -2.53 -20.98
C ARG A 21 0.91 -1.85 -19.84
N THR A 22 1.17 -0.56 -19.62
CA THR A 22 0.46 0.22 -18.59
C THR A 22 -1.02 0.40 -18.96
N LEU A 23 -1.32 0.70 -20.22
CA LEU A 23 -2.69 0.79 -20.75
C LEU A 23 -3.43 -0.55 -20.64
N GLN A 24 -2.79 -1.65 -21.00
CA GLN A 24 -3.37 -2.99 -20.88
C GLN A 24 -3.68 -3.37 -19.43
N ARG A 25 -2.79 -3.04 -18.47
CA ARG A 25 -3.07 -3.21 -17.02
C ARG A 25 -4.23 -2.36 -16.54
N MET A 26 -4.53 -1.24 -17.22
CA MET A 26 -5.72 -0.43 -16.97
C MET A 26 -6.97 -0.98 -17.67
N GLY A 27 -6.86 -2.10 -18.39
CA GLY A 27 -7.97 -2.76 -19.09
C GLY A 27 -8.29 -2.18 -20.47
N VAL A 28 -7.39 -1.37 -21.04
CA VAL A 28 -7.52 -0.87 -22.41
C VAL A 28 -7.22 -2.00 -23.39
N GLY A 29 -8.03 -2.15 -24.43
CA GLY A 29 -7.84 -3.14 -25.49
C GLY A 29 -6.50 -2.97 -26.22
N MET A 30 -5.99 -4.03 -26.84
CA MET A 30 -4.65 -4.03 -27.43
C MET A 30 -4.48 -2.98 -28.54
N GLU A 31 -5.46 -2.86 -29.43
CA GLU A 31 -5.45 -1.89 -30.53
C GLU A 31 -5.43 -0.44 -30.03
N ASP A 32 -6.34 -0.10 -29.11
CA ASP A 32 -6.36 1.22 -28.46
C ASP A 32 -5.08 1.50 -27.68
N ALA A 33 -4.54 0.48 -26.98
CA ALA A 33 -3.32 0.63 -26.22
C ALA A 33 -2.12 0.95 -27.13
N GLU A 34 -2.05 0.31 -28.31
CA GLU A 34 -0.99 0.56 -29.28
C GLU A 34 -1.13 1.95 -29.92
N ARG A 35 -2.35 2.32 -30.33
CA ARG A 35 -2.65 3.65 -30.87
C ARG A 35 -2.30 4.76 -29.88
N ILE A 36 -2.80 4.68 -28.65
CA ILE A 36 -2.51 5.67 -27.60
C ILE A 36 -1.02 5.72 -27.27
N ALA A 37 -0.32 4.57 -27.26
CA ALA A 37 1.11 4.54 -27.01
C ALA A 37 1.92 5.26 -28.10
N ARG A 38 1.52 5.15 -29.38
CA ARG A 38 2.08 5.93 -30.49
C ARG A 38 1.85 7.44 -30.32
N GLU A 39 0.61 7.84 -30.03
CA GLU A 39 0.25 9.25 -29.79
C GLU A 39 1.04 9.86 -28.60
N ILE A 40 1.35 9.06 -27.58
CA ILE A 40 2.19 9.48 -26.45
C ILE A 40 3.64 9.63 -26.90
N GLU A 41 4.18 8.65 -27.63
CA GLU A 41 5.55 8.69 -28.13
C GLU A 41 5.83 9.94 -28.97
N GLU A 42 4.88 10.32 -29.83
CA GLU A 42 4.96 11.53 -30.65
C GLU A 42 4.90 12.79 -29.80
N ALA A 43 3.91 12.89 -28.91
CA ALA A 43 3.64 14.09 -28.10
C ALA A 43 4.65 14.34 -26.96
N VAL A 44 5.36 13.32 -26.50
CA VAL A 44 6.29 13.42 -25.37
C VAL A 44 7.57 14.19 -25.76
N PRO A 45 7.92 15.30 -25.08
CA PRO A 45 9.20 15.97 -25.26
C PRO A 45 10.37 15.21 -24.61
N ASP A 46 11.61 15.50 -25.02
CA ASP A 46 12.80 14.97 -24.35
C ASP A 46 12.90 15.49 -22.90
N GLY A 47 13.34 14.63 -21.98
CA GLY A 47 13.54 14.96 -20.57
C GLY A 47 12.28 14.95 -19.71
N VAL A 48 11.09 14.68 -20.28
CA VAL A 48 9.82 14.71 -19.53
C VAL A 48 9.83 13.76 -18.32
N LYS A 49 9.17 14.15 -17.24
CA LYS A 49 9.02 13.31 -16.05
C LYS A 49 8.10 12.12 -16.33
N THR A 50 8.45 10.93 -15.82
CA THR A 50 7.60 9.74 -15.95
C THR A 50 6.21 9.92 -15.33
N SER A 51 6.06 10.78 -14.33
CA SER A 51 4.77 11.14 -13.74
C SER A 51 3.85 11.88 -14.71
N ALA A 52 4.39 12.78 -15.52
CA ALA A 52 3.63 13.50 -16.55
C ALA A 52 3.18 12.56 -17.67
N ILE A 53 4.06 11.63 -18.10
CA ILE A 53 3.67 10.56 -19.05
C ILE A 53 2.51 9.74 -18.49
N LEU A 54 2.58 9.32 -17.23
CA LEU A 54 1.51 8.57 -16.58
C LEU A 54 0.18 9.35 -16.53
N GLN A 55 0.23 10.67 -16.35
CA GLN A 55 -0.97 11.53 -16.42
C GLN A 55 -1.56 11.55 -17.83
N MET A 56 -0.73 11.69 -18.87
CA MET A 56 -1.17 11.63 -20.28
C MET A 56 -1.80 10.27 -20.61
N VAL A 57 -1.16 9.18 -20.18
CA VAL A 57 -1.69 7.80 -20.31
C VAL A 57 -3.09 7.71 -19.71
N ARG A 58 -3.25 8.16 -18.45
CA ARG A 58 -4.54 8.12 -17.76
C ARG A 58 -5.60 9.00 -18.42
N ALA A 59 -5.22 10.18 -18.91
CA ALA A 59 -6.14 11.07 -19.60
C ALA A 59 -6.70 10.41 -20.86
N ARG A 60 -5.82 9.88 -21.73
CA ARG A 60 -6.23 9.20 -22.97
C ARG A 60 -6.97 7.89 -22.70
N ALA A 61 -6.52 7.10 -21.74
CA ALA A 61 -7.17 5.83 -21.36
C ALA A 61 -8.61 6.01 -20.86
N ARG A 62 -8.91 7.11 -20.15
CA ARG A 62 -10.28 7.39 -19.67
C ARG A 62 -11.26 7.70 -20.78
N ILE A 63 -10.79 8.24 -21.92
CA ILE A 63 -11.64 8.54 -23.07
C ILE A 63 -12.14 7.25 -23.71
N VAL A 64 -11.24 6.29 -23.95
CA VAL A 64 -11.58 4.99 -24.55
C VAL A 64 -12.24 4.02 -23.56
N ARG A 65 -11.90 4.14 -22.27
CA ARG A 65 -12.43 3.29 -21.20
C ARG A 65 -12.73 4.13 -19.96
N PRO A 66 -13.96 4.66 -19.81
CA PRO A 66 -14.35 5.48 -18.66
C PRO A 66 -14.07 4.84 -17.30
N ALA A 67 -14.16 3.51 -17.20
CA ALA A 67 -13.86 2.74 -15.98
C ALA A 67 -12.42 2.96 -15.45
N VAL A 68 -11.48 3.41 -16.29
CA VAL A 68 -10.12 3.76 -15.87
C VAL A 68 -10.12 4.90 -14.85
N ALA A 69 -11.14 5.77 -14.85
CA ALA A 69 -11.27 6.86 -13.87
C ALA A 69 -11.38 6.36 -12.42
N TYR A 70 -11.95 5.17 -12.24
CA TYR A 70 -12.12 4.53 -10.93
C TYR A 70 -10.98 3.55 -10.58
N ARG A 71 -10.04 3.33 -11.51
CA ARG A 71 -8.89 2.44 -11.29
C ARG A 71 -7.72 3.22 -10.72
N THR A 72 -7.10 2.64 -9.71
CA THR A 72 -5.86 3.16 -9.12
C THR A 72 -4.83 2.06 -8.94
N ASN A 73 -3.60 2.42 -8.60
CA ASN A 73 -2.58 1.43 -8.26
C ASN A 73 -2.79 0.92 -6.82
N LEU A 74 -2.31 -0.29 -6.55
CA LEU A 74 -2.46 -0.96 -5.25
C LEU A 74 -1.98 -0.08 -4.08
N ARG A 75 -0.81 0.55 -4.21
CA ARG A 75 -0.26 1.43 -3.16
C ARG A 75 -1.24 2.55 -2.78
N ARG A 76 -1.86 3.19 -3.77
CA ARG A 76 -2.87 4.24 -3.52
C ARG A 76 -4.19 3.65 -3.03
N ALA A 77 -4.60 2.46 -3.49
CA ALA A 77 -5.79 1.80 -2.97
C ALA A 77 -5.66 1.53 -1.46
N LEU A 78 -4.52 0.98 -1.03
CA LEU A 78 -4.22 0.74 0.39
C LEU A 78 -4.19 2.04 1.21
N ALA A 79 -3.63 3.11 0.66
CA ALA A 79 -3.59 4.41 1.32
C ALA A 79 -4.98 5.09 1.44
N LEU A 80 -5.95 4.67 0.62
CA LEU A 80 -7.32 5.20 0.65
C LEU A 80 -8.27 4.41 1.57
N LEU A 81 -7.84 3.25 2.08
CA LEU A 81 -8.60 2.54 3.11
C LEU A 81 -8.72 3.40 4.36
N ARG A 82 -9.86 3.31 5.06
CA ARG A 82 -10.00 3.94 6.38
C ARG A 82 -9.05 3.25 7.36
N SER A 83 -8.37 4.05 8.20
CA SER A 83 -7.42 3.51 9.19
C SER A 83 -8.07 2.45 10.08
N LYS A 84 -9.25 2.75 10.65
CA LYS A 84 -10.08 1.80 11.41
C LYS A 84 -11.50 1.72 10.81
N PRO A 85 -12.12 0.53 10.75
CA PRO A 85 -11.53 -0.79 10.98
C PRO A 85 -10.90 -1.41 9.71
N GLU A 86 -11.00 -0.75 8.55
CA GLU A 86 -10.75 -1.38 7.24
C GLU A 86 -9.28 -1.78 7.03
N PHE A 87 -8.33 -0.89 7.35
CA PHE A 87 -6.91 -1.20 7.17
C PHE A 87 -6.41 -2.22 8.20
N GLU A 88 -6.92 -2.17 9.44
CA GLU A 88 -6.67 -3.20 10.46
C GLU A 88 -7.16 -4.57 9.99
N GLU A 89 -8.39 -4.67 9.49
CA GLU A 89 -8.91 -5.93 8.97
C GLU A 89 -8.11 -6.41 7.76
N PHE A 90 -7.71 -5.51 6.86
CA PHE A 90 -6.82 -5.86 5.76
C PHE A 90 -5.52 -6.50 6.24
N VAL A 91 -4.88 -5.96 7.28
CA VAL A 91 -3.66 -6.54 7.86
C VAL A 91 -3.93 -7.90 8.51
N ARG A 92 -5.05 -8.06 9.23
CA ARG A 92 -5.44 -9.36 9.82
C ARG A 92 -5.69 -10.41 8.76
N VAL A 93 -6.42 -10.09 7.69
CA VAL A 93 -6.62 -10.98 6.53
C VAL A 93 -5.28 -11.34 5.91
N LEU A 94 -4.39 -10.37 5.70
CA LEU A 94 -3.07 -10.64 5.13
C LEU A 94 -2.27 -11.63 5.98
N LEU A 95 -2.30 -11.49 7.31
CA LEU A 95 -1.67 -12.45 8.22
C LEU A 95 -2.30 -13.85 8.14
N ARG A 96 -3.64 -13.95 8.07
CA ARG A 96 -4.35 -15.23 7.87
C ARG A 96 -3.92 -15.93 6.58
N GLU A 97 -3.82 -15.18 5.47
CA GLU A 97 -3.35 -15.71 4.18
C GLU A 97 -1.88 -16.18 4.24
N HIS A 98 -1.09 -15.71 5.21
CA HIS A 98 0.29 -16.18 5.45
C HIS A 98 0.36 -17.29 6.51
N GLY A 99 -0.78 -17.89 6.87
CA GLY A 99 -0.86 -19.05 7.75
C GLY A 99 -0.86 -18.74 9.25
N TYR A 100 -1.13 -17.50 9.64
CA TYR A 100 -1.36 -17.17 11.05
C TYR A 100 -2.81 -17.46 11.43
N GLN A 101 -3.03 -17.97 12.64
CA GLN A 101 -4.33 -17.87 13.29
C GLN A 101 -4.43 -16.45 13.88
N VAL A 102 -5.46 -15.69 13.50
CA VAL A 102 -5.53 -14.26 13.85
C VAL A 102 -6.85 -13.94 14.53
N GLU A 103 -6.75 -13.51 15.78
CA GLU A 103 -7.84 -12.97 16.58
C GLU A 103 -8.02 -11.47 16.27
N ALA A 104 -9.28 -11.03 16.27
CA ALA A 104 -9.61 -9.61 16.11
C ALA A 104 -9.16 -8.80 17.35
N GLY A 105 -9.18 -7.48 17.21
CA GLY A 105 -8.76 -6.58 18.28
C GLY A 105 -9.57 -6.79 19.56
N CYS A 106 -8.87 -6.80 20.69
CA CYS A 106 -9.43 -7.04 22.02
C CYS A 106 -8.74 -6.13 23.05
N VAL A 107 -9.31 -6.06 24.24
CA VAL A 107 -8.69 -5.39 25.37
C VAL A 107 -8.03 -6.45 26.24
N LEU A 108 -6.74 -6.27 26.54
CA LEU A 108 -5.95 -7.17 27.37
C LEU A 108 -5.52 -6.45 28.65
N ALA A 109 -5.61 -7.16 29.78
CA ALA A 109 -5.18 -6.64 31.08
C ALA A 109 -3.66 -6.85 31.26
N GLY A 110 -2.91 -5.75 31.20
CA GLY A 110 -1.51 -5.71 31.61
C GLY A 110 -1.33 -5.66 33.12
N PHE A 111 -0.08 -5.58 33.55
CA PHE A 111 0.23 -5.40 34.96
C PHE A 111 -0.15 -4.00 35.46
N CYS A 112 0.13 -2.97 34.67
CA CYS A 112 -0.10 -1.57 35.00
C CYS A 112 -1.48 -1.06 34.54
N GLY A 113 -2.01 -1.60 33.44
CA GLY A 113 -3.31 -1.16 32.91
C GLY A 113 -3.84 -2.03 31.79
N GLU A 114 -5.01 -1.67 31.27
CA GLU A 114 -5.63 -2.32 30.11
C GLU A 114 -5.13 -1.71 28.80
N HIS A 115 -4.93 -2.56 27.80
CA HIS A 115 -4.46 -2.16 26.47
C HIS A 115 -5.39 -2.70 25.38
N GLU A 116 -5.90 -1.82 24.53
CA GLU A 116 -6.57 -2.21 23.29
C GLU A 116 -5.51 -2.61 22.26
N VAL A 117 -5.63 -3.80 21.70
CA VAL A 117 -4.72 -4.33 20.69
C VAL A 117 -5.47 -4.46 19.36
N ASP A 118 -4.82 -4.19 18.23
CA ASP A 118 -5.49 -4.27 16.92
C ASP A 118 -5.71 -5.73 16.46
N GLY A 119 -4.91 -6.66 17.00
CA GLY A 119 -5.10 -8.10 16.90
C GLY A 119 -4.00 -8.93 17.58
N ILE A 120 -4.25 -10.22 17.70
CA ILE A 120 -3.27 -11.21 18.16
C ILE A 120 -3.12 -12.27 17.07
N ALA A 121 -1.88 -12.54 16.66
CA ALA A 121 -1.58 -13.52 15.62
C ALA A 121 -0.71 -14.64 16.18
N GLN A 122 -1.04 -15.89 15.86
CA GLN A 122 -0.33 -17.08 16.33
C GLN A 122 0.11 -17.94 15.17
N LYS A 123 1.37 -18.38 15.19
CA LYS A 123 1.93 -19.31 14.20
C LYS A 123 3.16 -20.02 14.76
N ASP A 124 3.25 -21.34 14.55
CA ASP A 124 4.42 -22.15 14.92
C ASP A 124 4.84 -21.98 16.40
N GLY A 125 3.85 -21.93 17.30
CA GLY A 125 4.07 -21.73 18.74
C GLY A 125 4.48 -20.31 19.15
N THR A 126 4.52 -19.37 18.20
CA THR A 126 4.82 -17.96 18.47
C THR A 126 3.54 -17.13 18.48
N THR A 127 3.34 -16.37 19.54
CA THR A 127 2.28 -15.35 19.64
C THR A 127 2.84 -13.97 19.34
N VAL A 128 2.18 -13.26 18.45
CA VAL A 128 2.57 -11.94 17.95
C VAL A 128 1.48 -10.94 18.32
N PHE A 129 1.86 -9.91 19.05
CA PHE A 129 1.07 -8.71 19.26
C PHE A 129 1.07 -7.86 17.98
N VAL A 130 -0.12 -7.50 17.48
CA VAL A 130 -0.28 -6.75 16.23
C VAL A 130 -0.79 -5.34 16.55
N GLU A 131 0.01 -4.34 16.17
CA GLU A 131 -0.33 -2.92 16.18
C GLU A 131 -0.24 -2.40 14.74
N VAL A 132 -1.28 -1.72 14.28
CA VAL A 132 -1.43 -1.28 12.89
C VAL A 132 -1.41 0.24 12.80
N LYS A 133 -0.32 0.78 12.24
CA LYS A 133 -0.22 2.21 11.94
C LYS A 133 -0.44 2.49 10.46
N HIS A 134 -1.54 3.19 10.14
CA HIS A 134 -1.86 3.61 8.77
C HIS A 134 -1.50 5.08 8.50
N HIS A 135 -1.02 5.34 7.28
CA HIS A 135 -0.80 6.70 6.77
C HIS A 135 -1.39 6.85 5.37
N VAL A 136 -2.18 7.90 5.14
CA VAL A 136 -2.71 8.25 3.82
C VAL A 136 -1.59 8.66 2.84
N SER A 137 -0.50 9.24 3.36
CA SER A 137 0.69 9.55 2.56
C SER A 137 1.66 8.36 2.59
N PRO A 138 1.93 7.69 1.46
CA PRO A 138 2.85 6.55 1.42
C PRO A 138 4.31 6.89 1.75
N HIS A 139 4.66 8.17 1.78
CA HIS A 139 6.00 8.66 2.12
C HIS A 139 6.10 9.14 3.57
N ARG A 140 4.99 9.12 4.33
CA ARG A 140 5.02 9.43 5.75
C ARG A 140 5.64 8.27 6.50
N MET A 141 6.69 8.56 7.26
CA MET A 141 7.30 7.58 8.14
C MET A 141 6.47 7.42 9.41
N THR A 142 6.43 6.21 9.95
CA THR A 142 6.03 5.97 11.34
C THR A 142 7.19 6.38 12.24
N GLY A 143 6.90 7.13 13.30
CA GLY A 143 7.92 7.61 14.23
C GLY A 143 8.46 6.48 15.11
N LEU A 144 9.50 6.82 15.88
CA LEU A 144 10.06 5.90 16.87
C LEU A 144 9.15 5.72 18.09
N ASP A 145 8.34 6.73 18.40
CA ASP A 145 7.47 6.71 19.57
C ASP A 145 6.40 5.63 19.45
N GLU A 146 5.85 5.39 18.25
CA GLU A 146 4.90 4.30 18.02
C GLU A 146 5.51 2.93 18.35
N GLY A 147 6.77 2.69 17.95
CA GLY A 147 7.47 1.44 18.30
C GLY A 147 7.77 1.33 19.79
N ARG A 148 8.12 2.43 20.46
CA ARG A 148 8.38 2.47 21.91
C ARG A 148 7.12 2.20 22.71
N ILE A 149 5.98 2.76 22.30
CA ILE A 149 4.68 2.54 22.92
C ILE A 149 4.27 1.08 22.75
N ALA A 150 4.32 0.54 21.52
CA ALA A 150 4.01 -0.87 21.27
C ALA A 150 4.89 -1.82 22.12
N ARG A 151 6.18 -1.48 22.28
CA ARG A 151 7.09 -2.25 23.13
C ARG A 151 6.69 -2.20 24.61
N ALA A 152 6.37 -1.02 25.13
CA ALA A 152 5.94 -0.86 26.52
C ALA A 152 4.64 -1.63 26.81
N ILE A 153 3.69 -1.63 25.86
CA ILE A 153 2.46 -2.43 25.94
C ILE A 153 2.80 -3.93 26.04
N VAL A 154 3.67 -4.43 25.15
CA VAL A 154 4.07 -5.85 25.17
C VAL A 154 4.74 -6.22 26.50
N GLU A 155 5.60 -5.37 27.04
CA GLU A 155 6.26 -5.60 28.33
C GLU A 155 5.24 -5.67 29.47
N ASP A 156 4.29 -4.73 29.52
CA ASP A 156 3.22 -4.70 30.53
C ASP A 156 2.27 -5.90 30.43
N LEU A 157 1.95 -6.34 29.21
CA LEU A 157 1.15 -7.55 28.97
C LEU A 157 1.90 -8.82 29.41
N GLN A 158 3.21 -8.91 29.15
CA GLN A 158 4.01 -10.05 29.60
C GLN A 158 4.11 -10.13 31.12
N GLU A 159 4.22 -8.98 31.80
CA GLU A 159 4.16 -8.92 33.26
C GLU A 159 2.76 -9.27 33.79
N GLY A 160 1.70 -8.78 33.14
CA GLY A 160 0.32 -9.12 33.45
C GLY A 160 0.07 -10.63 33.36
N PHE A 161 0.55 -11.28 32.30
CA PHE A 161 0.44 -12.73 32.10
C PHE A 161 1.16 -13.51 33.21
N ARG A 162 2.41 -13.12 33.54
CA ARG A 162 3.17 -13.75 34.64
C ARG A 162 2.48 -13.58 36.01
N ALA A 163 1.75 -12.50 36.20
CA ALA A 163 0.97 -12.23 37.40
C ALA A 163 -0.45 -12.86 37.38
N GLY A 164 -0.82 -13.58 36.31
CA GLY A 164 -2.13 -14.24 36.16
C GLY A 164 -3.28 -13.27 35.86
N ARG A 165 -3.00 -12.11 35.27
CA ARG A 165 -4.00 -11.08 34.93
C ARG A 165 -4.50 -11.18 33.49
N CYS A 166 -3.74 -11.81 32.60
CA CYS A 166 -4.13 -12.14 31.23
C CYS A 166 -3.65 -13.52 30.84
#